data_AF-A0A8H7RV58-F1
#
_entry.id   AF-A0A8H7RV58-F1
#
_cell.length_a   1.000
_cell.length_b   1.000
_cell.length_c   1.000
_cell.angle_alpha   90.00
_cell.angle_beta   90.00
_cell.angle_gamma   90.00
#
_symmetry.space_group_name_H-M   'P 1'
#
loop_
_entity.id
_entity.type
_entity.pdbx_description
1 polymer ?
#
loop_
_entity_poly.entity_id
_entity_poly.type
_entity_poly.pdbx_seq_one_letter_code
_entity_poly.pdbx_strand_id
1 'polypeptide(L)'
;MAQPQHTMKRKAYDQSYDSNKKYKGDDSGSRHKQQKGLKHERKGHDRHYEMIIEAKKIWENLRRGDIERDETKELMQKIMKVITGHVQEIIFKHDASRIVQTCLKKGNAEQRSTIADELAGKYEILAKSMYGKFIVLKVLEYCHKHRDQVLSEFRTHVRKLIRHREASTVIETFYAQYANGAQRHELLSEFYGPEMTLFNRGGGAKTLDDLLKNLPEKKDSVLRFMSETLMGCMDKGTIVHSIVHKALYQFLTLADSKSRENVMQHLRDNLQDILHTREGAKVAMICLSYATPKDRKAIIKAFKPHVVKIAQDEYGYLVLIRFLDVMDDTVLMNKALISELCKQSKQLFSDKFGRRVFLYILTGRNTRYLSPETVQQITEGDQIRQSKKDPEIRSKEILEACSEALIQTVAENAPIMMREKLSSQVVQEIMLHAIGDKTAAINAILDLASENIEKENHIIQDRFANRIIKAMIKADSATETNDKAIEPLGFAPKLLERIEPHLGHFATNFGSFVVLSLLEEPSTAKQTKKALKSHKSDIKKVKDENKGANMILELL
;
A
#
# COMPACT_ATOMS: atom_id res chain seq x y z
N MET A 1 6.62 39.09 -53.14
CA MET A 1 6.33 40.31 -52.35
C MET A 1 5.17 40.02 -51.41
N ALA A 2 5.28 40.51 -50.18
CA ALA A 2 4.22 40.72 -49.20
C ALA A 2 3.62 39.53 -48.40
N GLN A 3 3.94 39.59 -47.11
CA GLN A 3 3.18 39.29 -45.89
C GLN A 3 3.26 37.91 -45.19
N PRO A 4 3.31 37.91 -43.83
CA PRO A 4 3.84 36.81 -43.03
C PRO A 4 2.80 36.08 -42.15
N GLN A 5 3.21 34.87 -41.80
CA GLN A 5 2.76 33.88 -40.81
C GLN A 5 1.95 34.38 -39.60
N HIS A 6 0.78 33.76 -39.39
CA HIS A 6 0.01 33.81 -38.16
C HIS A 6 0.34 32.57 -37.30
N THR A 7 1.20 32.71 -36.30
CA THR A 7 1.40 31.70 -35.24
C THR A 7 0.80 32.21 -33.93
N MET A 8 -0.27 31.58 -33.45
CA MET A 8 -0.74 31.74 -32.07
C MET A 8 0.22 31.02 -31.11
N LYS A 9 1.08 31.80 -30.43
CA LYS A 9 1.88 31.33 -29.30
C LYS A 9 1.11 31.52 -27.99
N ARG A 10 1.06 30.43 -27.21
CA ARG A 10 0.64 30.36 -25.80
C ARG A 10 1.40 31.41 -24.98
N LYS A 11 0.68 32.24 -24.21
CA LYS A 11 1.26 33.13 -23.20
C LYS A 11 1.72 32.31 -21.99
N ALA A 12 3.03 32.24 -21.80
CA ALA A 12 3.65 31.94 -20.53
C ALA A 12 3.52 33.18 -19.62
N TYR A 13 3.07 32.98 -18.38
CA TYR A 13 3.17 33.98 -17.32
C TYR A 13 4.56 33.86 -16.72
N ASP A 14 5.40 34.85 -17.02
CA ASP A 14 6.71 35.03 -16.40
C ASP A 14 6.60 35.99 -15.21
N GLN A 15 7.40 35.69 -14.19
CA GLN A 15 7.51 36.41 -12.93
C GLN A 15 8.35 37.67 -13.15
N SER A 16 7.77 38.86 -12.92
CA SER A 16 8.56 40.07 -12.71
C SER A 16 8.46 40.51 -11.26
N TYR A 17 9.55 40.28 -10.52
CA TYR A 17 9.95 41.10 -9.39
C TYR A 17 10.03 42.54 -9.86
N ASP A 18 9.35 43.48 -9.18
CA ASP A 18 9.75 44.87 -9.25
C ASP A 18 9.60 45.61 -7.92
N SER A 19 10.69 46.34 -7.68
CA SER A 19 11.09 47.38 -6.76
C SER A 19 10.17 47.87 -5.61
N ASN A 20 10.86 47.89 -4.48
CA ASN A 20 10.61 48.61 -3.24
C ASN A 20 10.49 50.14 -3.50
N LYS A 21 9.30 50.72 -3.34
CA LYS A 21 9.11 52.17 -3.10
C LYS A 21 8.36 52.38 -1.78
N LYS A 22 9.11 52.87 -0.78
CA LYS A 22 8.60 53.36 0.50
C LYS A 22 7.64 54.53 0.28
N TYR A 23 6.36 54.34 0.58
CA TYR A 23 5.45 55.42 0.99
C TYR A 23 5.14 55.26 2.48
N LYS A 24 5.60 56.23 3.29
CA LYS A 24 5.03 56.56 4.62
C LYS A 24 3.53 56.85 4.36
N GLY A 25 2.54 56.27 5.02
CA GLY A 25 2.38 56.02 6.44
C GLY A 25 1.29 56.97 6.95
N ASP A 26 0.00 56.62 6.74
CA ASP A 26 -1.10 56.97 7.68
C ASP A 26 -2.52 56.41 7.37
N ASP A 27 -2.80 55.76 6.22
CA ASP A 27 -4.19 55.33 5.88
C ASP A 27 -4.49 53.82 6.03
N SER A 28 -3.53 53.00 6.47
CA SER A 28 -3.72 51.55 6.57
C SER A 28 -4.59 51.14 7.77
N GLY A 29 -4.44 51.81 8.92
CA GLY A 29 -5.25 51.58 10.12
C GLY A 29 -6.70 52.05 9.97
N SER A 30 -6.90 53.16 9.25
CA SER A 30 -8.20 53.73 8.86
C SER A 30 -8.96 52.76 7.95
N ARG A 31 -8.33 52.27 6.88
CA ARG A 31 -8.92 51.26 5.99
C ARG A 31 -9.21 49.94 6.68
N HIS A 32 -8.35 49.48 7.60
CA HIS A 32 -8.59 48.25 8.35
C HIS A 32 -9.72 48.38 9.37
N LYS A 33 -9.88 49.56 10.01
CA LYS A 33 -11.02 49.90 10.87
C LYS A 33 -12.30 50.08 10.07
N GLN A 34 -12.29 50.76 8.92
CA GLN A 34 -13.43 50.87 8.01
C GLN A 34 -13.83 49.50 7.45
N GLN A 35 -12.88 48.65 7.07
CA GLN A 35 -13.15 47.31 6.56
C GLN A 35 -13.63 46.35 7.67
N LYS A 36 -13.19 46.55 8.92
CA LYS A 36 -13.77 45.90 10.12
C LYS A 36 -15.17 46.43 10.44
N GLY A 37 -15.40 47.73 10.35
CA GLY A 37 -16.69 48.40 10.58
C GLY A 37 -17.74 47.99 9.55
N LEU A 38 -17.41 48.04 8.27
CA LEU A 38 -18.25 47.56 7.16
C LEU A 38 -18.50 46.04 7.24
N LYS A 39 -17.54 45.26 7.76
CA LYS A 39 -17.78 43.84 8.10
C LYS A 39 -18.70 43.68 9.31
N HIS A 40 -18.65 44.58 10.29
CA HIS A 40 -19.51 44.55 11.47
C HIS A 40 -20.95 44.96 11.13
N GLU A 41 -21.13 46.00 10.31
CA GLU A 41 -22.43 46.46 9.80
C GLU A 41 -23.08 45.41 8.90
N ARG A 42 -22.31 44.75 8.01
CA ARG A 42 -22.82 43.62 7.20
C ARG A 42 -23.16 42.38 8.03
N LYS A 43 -22.55 42.22 9.21
CA LYS A 43 -22.81 41.12 10.15
C LYS A 43 -23.96 41.42 11.12
N GLY A 44 -24.21 42.68 11.45
CA GLY A 44 -25.34 43.11 12.28
C GLY A 44 -26.70 42.90 11.63
N HIS A 45 -26.74 42.79 10.29
CA HIS A 45 -27.95 42.44 9.53
C HIS A 45 -28.21 40.92 9.39
N ASP A 46 -27.32 40.08 9.93
CA ASP A 46 -27.46 38.63 9.88
C ASP A 46 -28.23 38.15 11.12
N ARG A 47 -29.46 37.66 10.90
CA ARG A 47 -30.44 37.24 11.92
C ARG A 47 -29.87 36.32 13.01
N HIS A 48 -28.77 35.63 12.75
CA HIS A 48 -28.14 34.67 13.67
C HIS A 48 -26.78 35.12 14.21
N TYR A 49 -26.38 36.38 14.01
CA TYR A 49 -25.05 36.86 14.40
C TYR A 49 -24.81 36.80 15.92
N GLU A 50 -25.76 37.28 16.72
CA GLU A 50 -25.67 37.28 18.18
C GLU A 50 -25.64 35.86 18.75
N MET A 51 -26.53 35.00 18.25
CA MET A 51 -26.57 33.57 18.61
C MET A 51 -25.24 32.87 18.35
N ILE A 52 -24.59 33.15 17.21
CA ILE A 52 -23.28 32.56 16.90
C ILE A 52 -22.18 33.09 17.83
N ILE A 53 -22.23 34.37 18.22
CA ILE A 53 -21.29 34.92 19.21
C ILE A 53 -21.45 34.21 20.55
N GLU A 54 -22.70 34.03 21.00
CA GLU A 54 -23.01 33.33 22.24
C GLU A 54 -22.53 31.86 22.18
N ALA A 55 -22.91 31.13 21.13
CA ALA A 55 -22.47 29.76 20.92
C ALA A 55 -20.94 29.64 20.85
N LYS A 56 -20.26 30.63 20.25
CA LYS A 56 -18.80 30.67 20.16
C LYS A 56 -18.15 30.82 21.53
N LYS A 57 -18.67 31.67 22.42
CA LYS A 57 -18.17 31.80 23.80
C LYS A 57 -18.23 30.47 24.54
N ILE A 58 -19.34 29.74 24.42
CA ILE A 58 -19.49 28.42 25.04
C ILE A 58 -18.52 27.40 24.39
N TRP A 59 -18.41 27.44 23.06
CA TRP A 59 -17.55 26.55 22.29
C TRP A 59 -16.05 26.71 22.59
N GLU A 60 -15.58 27.93 22.90
CA GLU A 60 -14.18 28.17 23.29
C GLU A 60 -13.77 27.38 24.54
N ASN A 61 -14.69 27.23 25.49
CA ASN A 61 -14.47 26.37 26.67
C ASN A 61 -14.66 24.89 26.29
N LEU A 62 -15.69 24.57 25.53
CA LEU A 62 -16.01 23.20 25.13
C LEU A 62 -14.93 22.57 24.23
N ARG A 63 -14.18 23.34 23.44
CA ARG A 63 -13.15 22.81 22.53
C ARG A 63 -11.83 22.45 23.23
N ARG A 64 -11.66 22.86 24.49
CA ARG A 64 -10.51 22.50 25.31
C ARG A 64 -10.38 20.98 25.47
N GLY A 65 -9.14 20.52 25.60
CA GLY A 65 -8.81 19.10 25.77
C GLY A 65 -8.83 18.65 27.23
N ASP A 66 -8.65 19.60 28.15
CA ASP A 66 -8.48 19.44 29.61
C ASP A 66 -9.77 19.75 30.39
N ILE A 67 -10.92 19.33 29.85
CA ILE A 67 -12.24 19.59 30.43
C ILE A 67 -12.79 18.34 31.12
N GLU A 68 -13.34 18.51 32.33
CA GLU A 68 -13.95 17.42 33.08
C GLU A 68 -15.25 16.92 32.44
N ARG A 69 -15.65 15.69 32.77
CA ARG A 69 -16.85 15.05 32.17
C ARG A 69 -18.14 15.79 32.50
N ASP A 70 -18.31 16.24 33.73
CA ASP A 70 -19.54 16.91 34.15
C ASP A 70 -19.59 18.36 33.62
N GLU A 71 -18.47 19.08 33.63
CA GLU A 71 -18.36 20.38 32.95
C GLU A 71 -18.67 20.25 31.45
N THR A 72 -18.18 19.19 30.78
CA THR A 72 -18.51 18.91 29.38
C THR A 72 -20.01 18.74 29.18
N LYS A 73 -20.70 17.99 30.05
CA LYS A 73 -22.16 17.79 29.96
C LYS A 73 -22.91 19.11 30.10
N GLU A 74 -22.53 19.95 31.06
CA GLU A 74 -23.16 21.25 31.28
C GLU A 74 -22.97 22.19 30.09
N LEU A 75 -21.74 22.32 29.58
CA LEU A 75 -21.45 23.15 28.42
C LEU A 75 -22.14 22.63 27.16
N MET A 76 -22.24 21.30 27.00
CA MET A 76 -23.01 20.68 25.92
C MET A 76 -24.50 21.02 26.02
N GLN A 77 -25.10 20.96 27.20
CA GLN A 77 -26.51 21.36 27.38
C GLN A 77 -26.71 22.85 27.06
N LYS A 78 -25.82 23.72 27.52
CA LYS A 78 -25.86 25.16 27.23
C LYS A 78 -25.77 25.44 25.74
N ILE A 79 -24.79 24.86 25.04
CA ILE A 79 -24.61 25.12 23.61
C ILE A 79 -25.75 24.55 22.77
N MET A 80 -26.28 23.38 23.14
CA MET A 80 -27.43 22.78 22.46
C MET A 80 -28.67 23.67 22.55
N LYS A 81 -28.94 24.28 23.71
CA LYS A 81 -30.05 25.25 23.85
C LYS A 81 -29.92 26.45 22.92
N VAL A 82 -28.69 26.87 22.61
CA VAL A 82 -28.43 28.03 21.74
C VAL A 82 -28.57 27.69 20.25
N ILE A 83 -28.14 26.50 19.82
CA ILE A 83 -28.03 26.17 18.39
C ILE A 83 -29.21 25.34 17.84
N THR A 84 -29.94 24.63 18.69
CA THR A 84 -31.07 23.76 18.29
C THR A 84 -32.17 24.58 17.62
N GLY A 85 -32.71 24.07 16.52
CA GLY A 85 -33.70 24.74 15.67
C GLY A 85 -33.11 25.68 14.62
N HIS A 86 -31.81 25.98 14.73
CA HIS A 86 -31.11 26.90 13.83
C HIS A 86 -29.90 26.25 13.14
N VAL A 87 -29.67 24.94 13.32
CA VAL A 87 -28.47 24.28 12.81
C VAL A 87 -28.36 24.44 11.29
N GLN A 88 -29.44 24.18 10.53
CA GLN A 88 -29.45 24.33 9.07
C GLN A 88 -29.15 25.76 8.58
N GLU A 89 -29.48 26.77 9.37
CA GLU A 89 -29.34 28.18 9.00
C GLU A 89 -27.89 28.66 9.19
N ILE A 90 -27.15 28.05 10.12
CA ILE A 90 -25.79 28.46 10.49
C ILE A 90 -24.68 27.56 9.93
N ILE A 91 -24.98 26.32 9.52
CA ILE A 91 -23.99 25.29 9.12
C ILE A 91 -22.97 25.71 8.06
N PHE A 92 -23.31 26.66 7.18
CA PHE A 92 -22.39 27.13 6.12
C PHE A 92 -21.43 28.22 6.60
N LYS A 93 -21.63 28.78 7.80
CA LYS A 93 -20.72 29.76 8.41
C LYS A 93 -19.52 29.03 9.02
N HIS A 94 -18.31 29.54 8.76
CA HIS A 94 -17.06 28.91 9.21
C HIS A 94 -17.05 28.57 10.70
N ASP A 95 -17.38 29.56 11.55
CA ASP A 95 -17.33 29.40 13.00
C ASP A 95 -18.41 28.43 13.50
N ALA A 96 -19.63 28.54 12.97
CA ALA A 96 -20.74 27.66 13.32
C ALA A 96 -20.50 26.20 12.90
N SER A 97 -19.87 25.95 11.75
CA SER A 97 -19.52 24.60 11.32
C SER A 97 -18.60 23.89 12.34
N ARG A 98 -17.62 24.61 12.91
CA ARG A 98 -16.73 24.05 13.95
C ARG A 98 -17.47 23.78 15.26
N ILE A 99 -18.44 24.63 15.61
CA ILE A 99 -19.30 24.43 16.77
C ILE A 99 -20.10 23.12 16.61
N VAL A 100 -20.79 22.94 15.48
CA VAL A 100 -21.58 21.74 15.19
C VAL A 100 -20.71 20.48 15.18
N GLN A 101 -19.51 20.53 14.59
CA GLN A 101 -18.56 19.40 14.62
C GLN A 101 -18.17 19.01 16.06
N THR A 102 -17.90 19.99 16.93
CA THR A 102 -17.58 19.71 18.35
C THR A 102 -18.79 19.11 19.07
N CYS A 103 -20.00 19.61 18.80
CA CYS A 103 -21.22 19.09 19.40
C CYS A 103 -21.48 17.64 18.98
N LEU A 104 -21.28 17.28 17.71
CA LEU A 104 -21.36 15.88 17.26
C LEU A 104 -20.31 15.00 17.95
N LYS A 105 -19.08 15.49 18.14
CA LYS A 105 -17.99 14.76 18.79
C LYS A 105 -18.24 14.52 20.29
N LYS A 106 -18.61 15.56 21.04
CA LYS A 106 -18.72 15.52 22.51
C LYS A 106 -20.14 15.26 23.02
N GLY A 107 -21.16 15.39 22.18
CA GLY A 107 -22.56 15.22 22.57
C GLY A 107 -22.92 13.77 22.90
N ASN A 108 -23.99 13.62 23.69
CA ASN A 108 -24.59 12.32 23.97
C ASN A 108 -25.44 11.82 22.78
N ALA A 109 -26.02 10.61 22.89
CA ALA A 109 -26.79 10.00 21.80
C ALA A 109 -28.02 10.82 21.37
N GLU A 110 -28.71 11.46 22.32
CA GLU A 110 -29.88 12.30 22.06
C GLU A 110 -29.48 13.57 21.32
N GLN A 111 -28.49 14.30 21.84
CA GLN A 111 -27.98 15.55 21.24
C GLN A 111 -27.46 15.32 19.81
N ARG A 112 -26.75 14.21 19.59
CA ARG A 112 -26.29 13.80 18.25
C ARG A 112 -27.46 13.53 17.30
N SER A 113 -28.51 12.89 17.80
CA SER A 113 -29.71 12.61 17.02
C SER A 113 -30.43 13.90 16.67
N THR A 114 -30.63 14.81 17.62
CA THR A 114 -31.22 16.13 17.38
C THR A 114 -30.49 16.89 16.27
N ILE A 115 -29.15 16.97 16.33
CA ILE A 115 -28.36 17.64 15.29
C ILE A 115 -28.53 16.91 13.95
N ALA A 116 -28.45 15.59 13.91
CA ALA A 116 -28.55 14.82 12.67
C ALA A 116 -29.95 14.90 12.03
N ASP A 117 -31.00 14.90 12.85
CA ASP A 117 -32.39 15.08 12.41
C ASP A 117 -32.58 16.48 11.84
N GLU A 118 -32.03 17.52 12.48
CA GLU A 118 -32.02 18.87 11.94
C GLU A 118 -31.24 18.99 10.64
N LEU A 119 -30.17 18.22 10.42
CA LEU A 119 -29.38 18.28 9.18
C LEU A 119 -30.02 17.52 8.00
N ALA A 120 -31.07 16.74 8.26
CA ALA A 120 -31.77 15.96 7.24
C ALA A 120 -32.25 16.83 6.07
N GLY A 121 -32.11 16.32 4.85
CA GLY A 121 -32.43 17.00 3.60
C GLY A 121 -31.33 17.95 3.10
N LYS A 122 -30.20 18.07 3.83
CA LYS A 122 -29.07 18.94 3.46
C LYS A 122 -27.75 18.19 3.32
N TYR A 123 -27.69 16.87 3.53
CA TYR A 123 -26.42 16.13 3.51
C TYR A 123 -25.71 16.21 2.16
N GLU A 124 -26.46 16.15 1.06
CA GLU A 124 -25.93 16.27 -0.31
C GLU A 124 -25.21 17.62 -0.54
N ILE A 125 -25.85 18.71 -0.10
CA ILE A 125 -25.33 20.08 -0.25
C ILE A 125 -24.14 20.28 0.70
N LEU A 126 -24.25 19.78 1.93
CA LEU A 126 -23.19 19.84 2.94
C LEU A 126 -21.94 19.11 2.46
N ALA A 127 -22.07 17.94 1.84
CA ALA A 127 -20.94 17.16 1.33
C ALA A 127 -20.12 17.94 0.29
N LYS A 128 -20.75 18.80 -0.51
CA LYS A 128 -20.07 19.67 -1.48
C LYS A 128 -19.43 20.91 -0.87
N SER A 129 -19.79 21.26 0.36
CA SER A 129 -19.26 22.46 1.02
C SER A 129 -17.88 22.22 1.62
N MET A 130 -16.99 23.22 1.47
CA MET A 130 -15.65 23.23 2.09
C MET A 130 -15.70 22.97 3.60
N TYR A 131 -16.73 23.47 4.28
CA TYR A 131 -16.92 23.28 5.73
C TYR A 131 -17.96 22.20 6.04
N GLY A 132 -19.03 22.14 5.25
CA GLY A 132 -20.13 21.19 5.47
C GLY A 132 -19.70 19.73 5.41
N LYS A 133 -18.72 19.38 4.56
CA LYS A 133 -18.24 18.00 4.44
C LYS A 133 -17.78 17.42 5.77
N PHE A 134 -17.13 18.23 6.61
CA PHE A 134 -16.64 17.80 7.91
C PHE A 134 -17.77 17.52 8.89
N ILE A 135 -18.91 18.22 8.77
CA ILE A 135 -20.11 17.93 9.54
C ILE A 135 -20.65 16.57 9.11
N VAL A 136 -20.80 16.31 7.81
CA VAL A 136 -21.30 15.01 7.32
C VAL A 136 -20.39 13.87 7.76
N LEU A 137 -19.06 14.03 7.67
CA LEU A 137 -18.11 13.04 8.17
C LEU A 137 -18.31 12.76 9.67
N LYS A 138 -18.58 13.79 10.48
CA LYS A 138 -18.84 13.63 11.92
C LYS A 138 -20.19 12.97 12.22
N VAL A 139 -21.21 13.23 11.40
CA VAL A 139 -22.48 12.50 11.47
C VAL A 139 -22.26 11.03 11.15
N LEU A 140 -21.50 10.70 10.09
CA LEU A 140 -21.19 9.32 9.75
C LEU A 140 -20.37 8.61 10.85
N GLU A 141 -19.45 9.32 11.50
CA GLU A 141 -18.62 8.79 12.58
C GLU A 141 -19.43 8.52 13.87
N TYR A 142 -20.27 9.46 14.30
CA TYR A 142 -20.89 9.44 15.63
C TYR A 142 -22.40 9.15 15.67
N CYS A 143 -23.11 9.28 14.54
CA CYS A 143 -24.57 9.12 14.44
C CYS A 143 -24.91 7.84 13.64
N HIS A 144 -24.64 6.67 14.23
CA HIS A 144 -24.79 5.38 13.54
C HIS A 144 -26.21 5.15 12.97
N LYS A 145 -27.25 5.59 13.70
CA LYS A 145 -28.67 5.47 13.30
C LYS A 145 -29.04 6.30 12.07
N HIS A 146 -28.27 7.36 11.78
CA HIS A 146 -28.54 8.30 10.70
C HIS A 146 -27.77 7.99 9.42
N ARG A 147 -26.89 6.97 9.42
CA ARG A 147 -26.08 6.61 8.25
C ARG A 147 -26.92 6.25 7.03
N ASP A 148 -28.01 5.51 7.22
CA ASP A 148 -28.91 5.12 6.13
C ASP A 148 -29.67 6.32 5.57
N GLN A 149 -29.99 7.30 6.41
CA GLN A 149 -30.59 8.56 5.99
C GLN A 149 -29.60 9.38 5.15
N VAL A 150 -28.33 9.50 5.59
CA VAL A 150 -27.28 10.16 4.80
C VAL A 150 -27.11 9.47 3.44
N LEU A 151 -27.05 8.13 3.42
CA LEU A 151 -26.97 7.37 2.17
C LEU A 151 -28.18 7.64 1.26
N SER A 152 -29.38 7.69 1.83
CA SER A 152 -30.61 7.92 1.06
C SER A 152 -30.60 9.25 0.31
N GLU A 153 -29.95 10.28 0.86
CA GLU A 153 -29.79 11.59 0.22
C GLU A 153 -28.69 11.61 -0.85
N PHE A 154 -27.70 10.71 -0.75
CA PHE A 154 -26.65 10.56 -1.77
C PHE A 154 -27.09 9.75 -2.98
N ARG A 155 -28.14 8.92 -2.84
CA ARG A 155 -28.74 8.17 -3.95
C ARG A 155 -29.05 9.10 -5.11
N THR A 156 -28.82 8.63 -6.33
CA THR A 156 -28.95 9.34 -7.60
C THR A 156 -27.96 10.49 -7.82
N HIS A 157 -27.13 10.79 -6.83
CA HIS A 157 -26.13 11.87 -6.87
C HIS A 157 -24.69 11.35 -6.82
N VAL A 158 -24.45 10.04 -6.67
CA VAL A 158 -23.10 9.49 -6.42
C VAL A 158 -22.14 9.85 -7.54
N ARG A 159 -22.56 9.74 -8.81
CA ARG A 159 -21.72 10.15 -9.96
C ARG A 159 -21.30 11.61 -9.91
N LYS A 160 -22.17 12.50 -9.42
CA LYS A 160 -21.88 13.94 -9.31
C LYS A 160 -20.98 14.21 -8.11
N LEU A 161 -21.25 13.55 -6.98
CA LEU A 161 -20.52 13.72 -5.73
C LEU A 161 -19.09 13.16 -5.84
N ILE A 162 -18.87 12.01 -6.50
CA ILE A 162 -17.54 11.42 -6.67
C ILE A 162 -16.63 12.25 -7.58
N ARG A 163 -17.19 13.07 -8.49
CA ARG A 163 -16.45 14.03 -9.33
C ARG A 163 -16.26 15.39 -8.65
N HIS A 164 -16.71 15.55 -7.41
CA HIS A 164 -16.55 16.77 -6.64
C HIS A 164 -15.40 16.63 -5.64
N ARG A 165 -14.49 17.61 -5.60
CA ARG A 165 -13.30 17.55 -4.74
C ARG A 165 -13.65 17.30 -3.26
N GLU A 166 -14.63 18.04 -2.74
CA GLU A 166 -15.07 17.93 -1.34
C GLU A 166 -15.96 16.70 -1.09
N ALA A 167 -17.01 16.51 -1.90
CA ALA A 167 -18.00 15.46 -1.66
C ALA A 167 -17.45 14.05 -1.93
N SER A 168 -16.48 13.91 -2.83
CA SER A 168 -15.86 12.61 -3.12
C SER A 168 -15.22 11.98 -1.88
N THR A 169 -14.63 12.79 -1.00
CA THR A 169 -14.09 12.33 0.29
C THR A 169 -15.18 11.79 1.21
N VAL A 170 -16.38 12.40 1.20
CA VAL A 170 -17.51 11.94 2.00
C VAL A 170 -18.05 10.60 1.46
N ILE A 171 -18.20 10.49 0.13
CA ILE A 171 -18.62 9.23 -0.52
C ILE A 171 -17.60 8.12 -0.26
N GLU A 172 -16.31 8.39 -0.44
CA GLU A 172 -15.26 7.41 -0.17
C GLU A 172 -15.25 6.98 1.29
N THR A 173 -15.37 7.93 2.23
CA THR A 173 -15.38 7.60 3.67
C THR A 173 -16.56 6.70 4.00
N PHE A 174 -17.75 7.00 3.46
CA PHE A 174 -18.91 6.14 3.62
C PHE A 174 -18.66 4.75 3.03
N TYR A 175 -18.21 4.67 1.77
CA TYR A 175 -17.96 3.43 1.05
C TYR A 175 -16.91 2.52 1.74
N ALA A 176 -15.78 3.10 2.14
CA ALA A 176 -14.66 2.37 2.70
C ALA A 176 -14.89 1.96 4.16
N GLN A 177 -15.42 2.86 5.00
CA GLN A 177 -15.44 2.67 6.45
C GLN A 177 -16.79 2.23 7.02
N TYR A 178 -17.91 2.58 6.38
CA TYR A 178 -19.25 2.42 6.98
C TYR A 178 -20.20 1.54 6.17
N ALA A 179 -20.03 1.48 4.85
CA ALA A 179 -20.91 0.73 3.97
C ALA A 179 -20.72 -0.79 4.14
N ASN A 180 -21.83 -1.51 4.27
CA ASN A 180 -21.85 -2.96 4.16
C ASN A 180 -21.77 -3.41 2.68
N GLY A 181 -21.71 -4.72 2.44
CA GLY A 181 -21.64 -5.27 1.09
C GLY A 181 -22.75 -4.76 0.15
N ALA A 182 -24.01 -4.76 0.59
CA ALA A 182 -25.13 -4.30 -0.24
C ALA A 182 -25.05 -2.79 -0.54
N GLN A 183 -24.71 -1.96 0.45
CA GLN A 183 -24.55 -0.52 0.28
C GLN A 183 -23.37 -0.17 -0.65
N ARG A 184 -22.27 -0.94 -0.61
CA ARG A 184 -21.16 -0.77 -1.55
C ARG A 184 -21.60 -1.04 -2.99
N HIS A 185 -22.38 -2.10 -3.21
CA HIS A 185 -22.95 -2.39 -4.52
C HIS A 185 -23.92 -1.30 -4.98
N GLU A 186 -24.76 -0.80 -4.07
CA GLU A 186 -25.70 0.28 -4.35
C GLU A 186 -24.99 1.56 -4.81
N LEU A 187 -23.97 2.02 -4.09
CA LEU A 187 -23.18 3.19 -4.47
C LEU A 187 -22.47 3.00 -5.81
N LEU A 188 -21.90 1.83 -6.03
CA LEU A 188 -21.18 1.50 -7.26
C LEU A 188 -22.14 1.35 -8.45
N SER A 189 -23.40 0.95 -8.22
CA SER A 189 -24.40 0.75 -9.26
C SER A 189 -24.67 2.00 -10.09
N GLU A 190 -24.54 3.20 -9.49
CA GLU A 190 -24.71 4.46 -10.19
C GLU A 190 -23.62 4.69 -11.25
N PHE A 191 -22.46 4.04 -11.17
CA PHE A 191 -21.41 4.14 -12.19
C PHE A 191 -21.79 3.44 -13.49
N TYR A 192 -22.71 2.47 -13.44
CA TYR A 192 -23.11 1.64 -14.57
C TYR A 192 -24.19 2.28 -15.46
N GLY A 193 -24.75 3.41 -15.02
CA GLY A 193 -25.78 4.14 -15.76
C GLY A 193 -27.22 3.78 -15.35
N PRO A 194 -28.22 4.43 -15.98
CA PRO A 194 -29.64 4.28 -15.64
C PRO A 194 -30.18 2.85 -15.76
N GLU A 195 -29.59 2.04 -16.63
CA GLU A 195 -29.98 0.65 -16.89
C GLU A 195 -29.93 -0.20 -15.62
N MET A 196 -28.91 -0.02 -14.78
CA MET A 196 -28.79 -0.73 -13.50
C MET A 196 -29.85 -0.28 -12.48
N THR A 197 -30.17 1.02 -12.46
CA THR A 197 -31.20 1.57 -11.56
C THR A 197 -32.59 1.03 -11.92
N LEU A 198 -32.89 0.92 -13.22
CA LEU A 198 -34.15 0.34 -13.70
C LEU A 198 -34.23 -1.16 -13.38
N PHE A 199 -33.13 -1.88 -13.56
CA PHE A 199 -33.07 -3.32 -13.30
C PHE A 199 -33.24 -3.67 -11.81
N ASN A 200 -32.61 -2.90 -10.92
CA ASN A 200 -32.72 -3.07 -9.46
C ASN A 200 -34.15 -2.86 -8.94
N ARG A 201 -34.92 -1.92 -9.52
CA ARG A 201 -36.32 -1.65 -9.12
C ARG A 201 -37.27 -2.82 -9.42
N GLY A 202 -36.91 -3.71 -10.35
CA GLY A 202 -37.67 -4.91 -10.69
C GLY A 202 -37.35 -6.14 -9.84
N GLY A 203 -36.53 -6.01 -8.79
CA GLY A 203 -36.07 -7.15 -7.98
C GLY A 203 -34.92 -7.95 -8.60
N GLY A 204 -34.29 -7.45 -9.67
CA GLY A 204 -33.16 -8.09 -10.37
C GLY A 204 -31.76 -7.73 -9.85
N ALA A 205 -30.76 -8.54 -10.26
CA ALA A 205 -29.28 -8.43 -10.18
C ALA A 205 -28.69 -7.35 -9.25
N LYS A 206 -27.93 -7.77 -8.23
CA LYS A 206 -27.23 -6.85 -7.30
C LYS A 206 -25.83 -6.45 -7.77
N THR A 207 -25.32 -7.05 -8.84
CA THR A 207 -23.94 -6.87 -9.31
C THR A 207 -23.88 -6.60 -10.81
N LEU A 208 -22.76 -6.03 -11.27
CA LEU A 208 -22.52 -5.81 -12.70
C LEU A 208 -22.52 -7.14 -13.48
N ASP A 209 -21.94 -8.19 -12.91
CA ASP A 209 -21.89 -9.50 -13.56
C ASP A 209 -23.29 -10.08 -13.75
N ASP A 210 -24.16 -9.94 -12.76
CA ASP A 210 -25.56 -10.37 -12.85
C ASP A 210 -26.33 -9.53 -13.89
N LEU A 211 -26.07 -8.21 -13.96
CA LEU A 211 -26.67 -7.35 -15.00
C LEU A 211 -26.27 -7.82 -16.39
N LEU A 212 -24.98 -8.05 -16.63
CA LEU A 212 -24.47 -8.45 -17.95
C LEU A 212 -24.84 -9.88 -18.33
N LYS A 213 -25.08 -10.77 -17.36
CA LYS A 213 -25.63 -12.10 -17.62
C LYS A 213 -27.09 -12.05 -18.09
N ASN A 214 -27.90 -11.16 -17.51
CA ASN A 214 -29.33 -11.07 -17.83
C ASN A 214 -29.62 -10.17 -19.03
N LEU A 215 -28.84 -9.10 -19.21
CA LEU A 215 -29.00 -8.09 -20.27
C LEU A 215 -27.66 -7.84 -20.99
N PRO A 216 -27.13 -8.84 -21.72
CA PRO A 216 -25.84 -8.72 -22.40
C PRO A 216 -25.81 -7.60 -23.46
N GLU A 217 -26.95 -7.29 -24.07
CA GLU A 217 -27.10 -6.22 -25.07
C GLU A 217 -26.91 -4.81 -24.50
N LYS A 218 -26.97 -4.66 -23.16
CA LYS A 218 -26.72 -3.38 -22.48
C LYS A 218 -25.25 -3.13 -22.15
N LYS A 219 -24.38 -4.12 -22.38
CA LYS A 219 -22.95 -4.05 -22.01
C LYS A 219 -22.26 -2.79 -22.53
N ASP A 220 -22.45 -2.45 -23.80
CA ASP A 220 -21.77 -1.30 -24.41
C ASP A 220 -22.27 0.04 -23.83
N SER A 221 -23.57 0.14 -23.54
CA SER A 221 -24.15 1.33 -22.89
C SER A 221 -23.58 1.51 -21.48
N VAL A 222 -23.55 0.43 -20.70
CA VAL A 222 -23.01 0.41 -19.33
C VAL A 222 -21.53 0.82 -19.32
N LEU A 223 -20.72 0.22 -20.19
CA LEU A 223 -19.30 0.54 -20.28
C LEU A 223 -19.05 1.98 -20.70
N ARG A 224 -19.87 2.53 -21.61
CA ARG A 224 -19.80 3.95 -21.97
C ARG A 224 -20.06 4.86 -20.77
N PHE A 225 -21.11 4.59 -19.99
CA PHE A 225 -21.43 5.34 -18.77
C PHE A 225 -20.33 5.24 -17.70
N MET A 226 -19.75 4.06 -17.54
CA MET A 226 -18.61 3.85 -16.66
C MET A 226 -17.42 4.69 -17.13
N SER A 227 -17.06 4.61 -18.42
CA SER A 227 -15.95 5.37 -19.00
C SER A 227 -16.10 6.87 -18.76
N GLU A 228 -17.26 7.46 -19.09
CA GLU A 228 -17.56 8.88 -18.83
C GLU A 228 -17.38 9.26 -17.35
N THR A 229 -17.73 8.35 -16.43
CA THR A 229 -17.59 8.56 -14.99
C THR A 229 -16.16 8.49 -14.52
N LEU A 230 -15.45 7.48 -14.96
CA LEU A 230 -14.04 7.26 -14.62
C LEU A 230 -13.17 8.40 -15.16
N MET A 231 -13.39 8.82 -16.41
CA MET A 231 -12.73 9.97 -17.02
C MET A 231 -12.99 11.25 -16.21
N GLY A 232 -14.25 11.50 -15.82
CA GLY A 232 -14.60 12.64 -14.98
C GLY A 232 -13.94 12.61 -13.59
N CYS A 233 -13.67 11.42 -13.02
CA CYS A 233 -12.92 11.31 -11.77
C CYS A 233 -11.42 11.62 -11.99
N MET A 234 -10.84 11.22 -13.12
CA MET A 234 -9.45 11.53 -13.47
C MET A 234 -9.25 13.04 -13.63
N ASP A 235 -10.10 13.70 -14.41
CA ASP A 235 -10.05 15.15 -14.66
C ASP A 235 -10.15 15.98 -13.36
N LYS A 236 -10.82 15.44 -12.35
CA LYS A 236 -11.05 16.09 -11.06
C LYS A 236 -10.06 15.66 -9.97
N GLY A 237 -9.13 14.75 -10.27
CA GLY A 237 -8.17 14.23 -9.32
C GLY A 237 -8.79 13.42 -8.18
N THR A 238 -9.99 12.84 -8.40
CA THR A 238 -10.69 12.01 -7.41
C THR A 238 -10.46 10.51 -7.64
N ILE A 239 -9.46 10.17 -8.48
CA ILE A 239 -9.09 8.80 -8.80
C ILE A 239 -8.62 8.01 -7.58
N VAL A 240 -8.08 8.67 -6.56
CA VAL A 240 -7.49 8.06 -5.34
C VAL A 240 -8.45 7.25 -4.47
N HIS A 241 -9.75 7.30 -4.76
CA HIS A 241 -10.80 6.70 -3.94
C HIS A 241 -11.02 5.23 -4.30
N SER A 242 -11.15 4.37 -3.29
CA SER A 242 -11.29 2.92 -3.47
C SER A 242 -12.53 2.51 -4.28
N ILE A 243 -13.62 3.26 -4.18
CA ILE A 243 -14.80 3.05 -5.03
C ILE A 243 -14.47 3.24 -6.53
N VAL A 244 -13.63 4.22 -6.85
CA VAL A 244 -13.18 4.48 -8.23
C VAL A 244 -12.24 3.37 -8.69
N HIS A 245 -11.35 2.89 -7.83
CA HIS A 245 -10.48 1.76 -8.15
C HIS A 245 -11.28 0.49 -8.48
N LYS A 246 -12.35 0.22 -7.71
CA LYS A 246 -13.26 -0.90 -7.98
C LYS A 246 -13.94 -0.77 -9.34
N ALA A 247 -14.47 0.41 -9.66
CA ALA A 247 -15.08 0.69 -10.96
C ALA A 247 -14.07 0.58 -12.11
N LEU A 248 -12.83 1.07 -11.92
CA LEU A 248 -11.74 0.94 -12.89
C LEU A 248 -11.40 -0.52 -13.17
N TYR A 249 -11.28 -1.34 -12.12
CA TYR A 249 -10.98 -2.76 -12.27
C TYR A 249 -12.05 -3.49 -13.07
N GLN A 250 -13.32 -3.26 -12.77
CA GLN A 250 -14.45 -3.83 -13.53
C GLN A 250 -14.48 -3.33 -14.97
N PHE A 251 -14.26 -2.03 -15.20
CA PHE A 251 -14.21 -1.47 -16.55
C PHE A 251 -13.09 -2.12 -17.38
N LEU A 252 -11.85 -2.15 -16.86
CA LEU A 252 -10.70 -2.66 -17.62
C LEU A 252 -10.80 -4.16 -17.93
N THR A 253 -11.47 -4.93 -17.07
CA THR A 253 -11.68 -6.38 -17.29
C THR A 253 -12.77 -6.66 -18.32
N LEU A 254 -13.78 -5.79 -18.44
CA LEU A 254 -14.95 -6.04 -19.30
C LEU A 254 -14.92 -5.29 -20.64
N ALA A 255 -14.22 -4.16 -20.71
CA ALA A 255 -14.18 -3.28 -21.88
C ALA A 255 -13.47 -3.92 -23.08
N ASP A 256 -13.88 -3.52 -24.29
CA ASP A 256 -13.16 -3.83 -25.52
C ASP A 256 -11.79 -3.14 -25.55
N SER A 257 -10.92 -3.57 -26.47
CA SER A 257 -9.54 -3.09 -26.57
C SER A 257 -9.44 -1.56 -26.78
N LYS A 258 -10.32 -0.98 -27.60
CA LYS A 258 -10.29 0.46 -27.92
C LYS A 258 -10.72 1.30 -26.72
N SER A 259 -11.82 0.91 -26.06
CA SER A 259 -12.33 1.59 -24.86
C SER A 259 -11.34 1.47 -23.70
N ARG A 260 -10.71 0.30 -23.53
CA ARG A 260 -9.66 0.06 -22.53
C ARG A 260 -8.45 0.96 -22.75
N GLU A 261 -7.95 1.02 -23.99
CA GLU A 261 -6.78 1.84 -24.33
C GLU A 261 -7.03 3.32 -24.04
N ASN A 262 -8.20 3.85 -24.40
CA ASN A 262 -8.55 5.24 -24.14
C ASN A 262 -8.48 5.59 -22.64
N VAL A 263 -9.06 4.77 -21.77
CA VAL A 263 -9.02 4.98 -20.32
C VAL A 263 -7.60 4.81 -19.77
N MET A 264 -6.85 3.81 -20.25
CA MET A 264 -5.47 3.58 -19.83
C MET A 264 -4.52 4.75 -20.17
N GLN A 265 -4.70 5.39 -21.32
CA GLN A 265 -3.88 6.54 -21.73
C GLN A 265 -3.98 7.71 -20.73
N HIS A 266 -5.14 7.90 -20.10
CA HIS A 266 -5.37 8.93 -19.08
C HIS A 266 -4.89 8.48 -17.69
N LEU A 267 -4.99 7.18 -17.40
CA LEU A 267 -4.55 6.62 -16.12
C LEU A 267 -3.04 6.65 -15.92
N ARG A 268 -2.25 6.49 -16.98
CA ARG A 268 -0.80 6.22 -16.89
C ARG A 268 -0.02 7.24 -16.06
N ASP A 269 -0.47 8.49 -16.05
CA ASP A 269 0.21 9.60 -15.35
C ASP A 269 -0.10 9.64 -13.85
N ASN A 270 -1.13 8.90 -13.39
CA ASN A 270 -1.63 8.89 -12.01
C ASN A 270 -1.66 7.47 -11.39
N LEU A 271 -1.02 6.48 -12.02
CA LEU A 271 -1.05 5.09 -11.53
C LEU A 271 -0.41 4.95 -10.15
N GLN A 272 0.58 5.77 -9.81
CA GLN A 272 1.22 5.76 -8.49
C GLN A 272 0.23 6.10 -7.35
N ASP A 273 -0.86 6.80 -7.65
CA ASP A 273 -1.79 7.32 -6.64
C ASP A 273 -2.82 6.27 -6.21
N ILE A 274 -2.98 5.16 -6.95
CA ILE A 274 -4.01 4.15 -6.71
C ILE A 274 -3.48 2.84 -6.09
N LEU A 275 -2.16 2.71 -5.93
CA LEU A 275 -1.50 1.43 -5.60
C LEU A 275 -1.82 0.91 -4.20
N HIS A 276 -2.23 1.79 -3.29
CA HIS A 276 -2.47 1.52 -1.87
C HIS A 276 -3.75 0.70 -1.59
N THR A 277 -4.46 0.27 -2.62
CA THR A 277 -5.67 -0.57 -2.50
C THR A 277 -5.53 -1.82 -3.35
N ARG A 278 -6.23 -2.89 -2.96
CA ARG A 278 -6.25 -4.16 -3.69
C ARG A 278 -6.67 -3.98 -5.15
N GLU A 279 -7.79 -3.29 -5.38
CA GLU A 279 -8.32 -3.03 -6.73
C GLU A 279 -7.42 -2.08 -7.53
N GLY A 280 -6.86 -1.04 -6.90
CA GLY A 280 -6.01 -0.08 -7.59
C GLY A 280 -4.67 -0.68 -8.02
N ALA A 281 -4.07 -1.55 -7.20
CA ALA A 281 -2.90 -2.33 -7.60
C ALA A 281 -3.22 -3.28 -8.77
N LYS A 282 -4.39 -3.94 -8.75
CA LYS A 282 -4.87 -4.77 -9.88
C LYS A 282 -5.03 -3.95 -11.16
N VAL A 283 -5.62 -2.76 -11.07
CA VAL A 283 -5.72 -1.81 -12.18
C VAL A 283 -4.33 -1.46 -12.72
N ALA A 284 -3.38 -1.13 -11.85
CA ALA A 284 -2.02 -0.82 -12.26
C ALA A 284 -1.33 -2.00 -12.96
N MET A 285 -1.49 -3.23 -12.45
CA MET A 285 -0.97 -4.44 -13.09
C MET A 285 -1.57 -4.68 -14.48
N ILE A 286 -2.88 -4.48 -14.65
CA ILE A 286 -3.54 -4.56 -15.96
C ILE A 286 -2.97 -3.50 -16.90
N CYS A 287 -2.88 -2.24 -16.43
CA CYS A 287 -2.33 -1.15 -17.21
C CYS A 287 -0.89 -1.44 -17.66
N LEU A 288 -0.03 -1.95 -16.78
CA LEU A 288 1.34 -2.32 -17.12
C LEU A 288 1.43 -3.45 -18.16
N SER A 289 0.50 -4.41 -18.08
CA SER A 289 0.47 -5.55 -18.98
C SER A 289 0.12 -5.16 -20.41
N TYR A 290 -0.87 -4.29 -20.57
CA TYR A 290 -1.30 -3.75 -21.86
C TYR A 290 -0.45 -2.56 -22.36
N ALA A 291 0.27 -1.87 -21.47
CA ALA A 291 1.04 -0.69 -21.83
C ALA A 291 2.09 -0.95 -22.91
N THR A 292 2.25 0.02 -23.82
CA THR A 292 3.34 0.01 -24.79
C THR A 292 4.70 0.20 -24.09
N PRO A 293 5.84 -0.13 -24.73
CA PRO A 293 7.15 0.15 -24.17
C PRO A 293 7.36 1.63 -23.79
N LYS A 294 6.79 2.55 -24.58
CA LYS A 294 6.82 4.00 -24.30
C LYS A 294 6.06 4.33 -23.02
N ASP A 295 4.88 3.76 -22.83
CA ASP A 295 4.05 3.99 -21.65
C ASP A 295 4.67 3.37 -20.41
N ARG A 296 5.18 2.13 -20.47
CA ARG A 296 5.90 1.50 -19.35
C ARG A 296 7.07 2.36 -18.87
N LYS A 297 7.81 2.96 -19.82
CA LYS A 297 8.90 3.91 -19.53
C LYS A 297 8.43 5.19 -18.85
N ALA A 298 7.24 5.70 -19.17
CA ALA A 298 6.67 6.85 -18.48
C ALA A 298 6.24 6.48 -17.06
N ILE A 299 5.53 5.36 -16.90
CA ILE A 299 5.01 4.90 -15.62
C ILE A 299 6.16 4.60 -14.63
N ILE A 300 7.19 3.87 -15.03
CA ILE A 300 8.31 3.56 -14.12
C ILE A 300 9.06 4.83 -13.65
N LYS A 301 9.13 5.86 -14.49
CA LYS A 301 9.73 7.15 -14.12
C LYS A 301 8.88 7.87 -13.07
N ALA A 302 7.56 7.82 -13.19
CA ALA A 302 6.65 8.38 -12.19
C ALA A 302 6.73 7.63 -10.85
N PHE A 303 7.03 6.32 -10.89
CA PHE A 303 7.13 5.48 -9.69
C PHE A 303 8.46 5.65 -8.95
N LYS A 304 9.53 6.02 -9.67
CA LYS A 304 10.89 6.12 -9.14
C LYS A 304 11.01 6.85 -7.79
N PRO A 305 10.39 8.03 -7.57
CA PRO A 305 10.50 8.76 -6.30
C PRO A 305 9.85 8.04 -5.10
N HIS A 306 9.02 7.03 -5.36
CA HIS A 306 8.19 6.37 -4.36
C HIS A 306 8.48 4.86 -4.25
N VAL A 307 9.48 4.33 -4.96
CA VAL A 307 9.65 2.88 -5.14
C VAL A 307 9.76 2.10 -3.83
N VAL A 308 10.46 2.66 -2.82
CA VAL A 308 10.62 2.05 -1.50
C VAL A 308 9.27 1.97 -0.78
N LYS A 309 8.49 3.06 -0.81
CA LYS A 309 7.14 3.10 -0.22
C LYS A 309 6.19 2.12 -0.93
N ILE A 310 6.30 2.00 -2.26
CA ILE A 310 5.51 1.04 -3.05
C ILE A 310 5.89 -0.40 -2.69
N ALA A 311 7.19 -0.69 -2.49
CA ALA A 311 7.65 -2.03 -2.10
C ALA A 311 7.14 -2.45 -0.72
N GLN A 312 7.01 -1.52 0.21
CA GLN A 312 6.52 -1.76 1.58
C GLN A 312 4.98 -1.79 1.69
N ASP A 313 4.27 -1.44 0.62
CA ASP A 313 2.81 -1.44 0.59
C ASP A 313 2.25 -2.86 0.37
N GLU A 314 1.15 -3.20 1.05
CA GLU A 314 0.50 -4.51 1.00
C GLU A 314 0.12 -4.95 -0.43
N TYR A 315 -0.24 -4.01 -1.30
CA TYR A 315 -0.63 -4.27 -2.68
C TYR A 315 0.36 -3.70 -3.69
N GLY A 316 1.06 -2.62 -3.35
CA GLY A 316 2.03 -1.95 -4.21
C GLY A 316 3.20 -2.84 -4.64
N TYR A 317 3.68 -3.74 -3.78
CA TYR A 317 4.79 -4.64 -4.13
C TYR A 317 4.45 -5.56 -5.32
N LEU A 318 3.17 -5.92 -5.50
CA LEU A 318 2.70 -6.73 -6.64
C LEU A 318 2.84 -5.97 -7.96
N VAL A 319 2.73 -4.65 -7.93
CA VAL A 319 2.90 -3.80 -9.11
C VAL A 319 4.37 -3.72 -9.49
N LEU A 320 5.28 -3.69 -8.51
CA LEU A 320 6.72 -3.82 -8.76
C LEU A 320 7.07 -5.19 -9.33
N ILE A 321 6.52 -6.27 -8.77
CA ILE A 321 6.65 -7.62 -9.37
C ILE A 321 6.16 -7.62 -10.81
N ARG A 322 5.04 -6.95 -11.10
CA ARG A 322 4.54 -6.89 -12.47
C ARG A 322 5.46 -6.13 -13.42
N PHE A 323 6.19 -5.10 -12.97
CA PHE A 323 7.24 -4.48 -13.77
C PHE A 323 8.31 -5.49 -14.19
N LEU A 324 8.79 -6.33 -13.25
CA LEU A 324 9.77 -7.39 -13.54
C LEU A 324 9.26 -8.34 -14.64
N ASP A 325 7.95 -8.60 -14.64
CA ASP A 325 7.28 -9.50 -15.58
C ASP A 325 6.97 -8.91 -16.96
N VAL A 326 7.04 -7.58 -17.17
CA VAL A 326 6.60 -6.96 -18.44
C VAL A 326 7.54 -5.91 -19.02
N MET A 327 8.60 -5.53 -18.32
CA MET A 327 9.49 -4.47 -18.79
C MET A 327 10.69 -5.02 -19.57
N ASP A 328 10.65 -4.88 -20.90
CA ASP A 328 11.71 -5.37 -21.79
C ASP A 328 13.02 -4.56 -21.68
N ASP A 329 12.93 -3.25 -21.39
CA ASP A 329 14.06 -2.36 -21.14
C ASP A 329 14.60 -2.56 -19.71
N THR A 330 15.36 -3.63 -19.53
CA THR A 330 15.94 -4.08 -18.26
C THR A 330 17.00 -3.11 -17.74
N VAL A 331 17.70 -2.38 -18.62
CA VAL A 331 18.65 -1.32 -18.23
C VAL A 331 17.93 -0.17 -17.52
N LEU A 332 16.82 0.31 -18.10
CA LEU A 332 16.00 1.33 -17.44
C LEU A 332 15.35 0.78 -16.16
N MET A 333 14.86 -0.45 -16.17
CA MET A 333 14.30 -1.10 -14.98
C MET A 333 15.32 -1.13 -13.84
N ASN A 334 16.58 -1.46 -14.14
CA ASN A 334 17.65 -1.42 -13.15
C ASN A 334 17.85 0.00 -12.57
N LYS A 335 18.01 0.99 -13.45
CA LYS A 335 18.27 2.39 -13.04
C LYS A 335 17.10 3.05 -12.28
N ALA A 336 15.86 2.66 -12.58
CA ALA A 336 14.68 3.31 -12.03
C ALA A 336 14.07 2.58 -10.83
N LEU A 337 14.22 1.26 -10.75
CA LEU A 337 13.59 0.42 -9.72
C LEU A 337 14.63 -0.36 -8.92
N ILE A 338 15.40 -1.24 -9.56
CA ILE A 338 16.24 -2.21 -8.84
C ILE A 338 17.33 -1.50 -8.02
N SER A 339 18.07 -0.58 -8.63
CA SER A 339 19.14 0.15 -7.94
C SER A 339 18.64 0.97 -6.75
N GLU A 340 17.42 1.53 -6.83
CA GLU A 340 16.82 2.28 -5.73
C GLU A 340 16.36 1.35 -4.59
N LEU A 341 15.86 0.14 -4.92
CA LEU A 341 15.55 -0.88 -3.91
C LEU A 341 16.83 -1.38 -3.23
N CYS A 342 17.90 -1.66 -3.99
CA CYS A 342 19.17 -2.13 -3.43
C CYS A 342 19.81 -1.14 -2.45
N LYS A 343 19.66 0.18 -2.67
CA LYS A 343 20.13 1.21 -1.71
C LYS A 343 19.48 1.11 -0.33
N GLN A 344 18.27 0.56 -0.26
CA GLN A 344 17.50 0.38 0.98
C GLN A 344 17.32 -1.11 1.32
N SER A 345 18.18 -1.99 0.79
CA SER A 345 18.08 -3.45 0.95
C SER A 345 17.95 -3.88 2.41
N LYS A 346 18.78 -3.31 3.29
CA LYS A 346 18.79 -3.62 4.73
C LYS A 346 17.42 -3.42 5.39
N GLN A 347 16.75 -2.31 5.08
CA GLN A 347 15.41 -2.01 5.60
C GLN A 347 14.35 -2.88 4.93
N LEU A 348 14.46 -3.11 3.62
CA LEU A 348 13.43 -3.83 2.87
C LEU A 348 13.45 -5.33 3.15
N PHE A 349 14.60 -5.93 3.46
CA PHE A 349 14.71 -7.35 3.79
C PHE A 349 13.95 -7.71 5.06
N SER A 350 13.92 -6.80 6.04
CA SER A 350 13.17 -6.95 7.29
C SER A 350 11.72 -6.46 7.19
N ASP A 351 11.29 -5.95 6.02
CA ASP A 351 9.91 -5.53 5.81
C ASP A 351 8.99 -6.69 5.38
N LYS A 352 7.71 -6.61 5.80
CA LYS A 352 6.71 -7.66 5.51
C LYS A 352 6.45 -7.81 4.01
N PHE A 353 6.47 -6.74 3.23
CA PHE A 353 6.15 -6.72 1.81
C PHE A 353 7.37 -6.41 0.95
N GLY A 354 8.25 -5.52 1.40
CA GLY A 354 9.46 -5.08 0.69
C GLY A 354 10.36 -6.24 0.27
N ARG A 355 10.57 -7.21 1.16
CA ARG A 355 11.41 -8.38 0.87
C ARG A 355 10.86 -9.25 -0.26
N ARG A 356 9.54 -9.23 -0.50
CA ARG A 356 8.90 -10.08 -1.53
C ARG A 356 9.36 -9.72 -2.94
N VAL A 357 9.74 -8.46 -3.18
CA VAL A 357 10.28 -8.06 -4.49
C VAL A 357 11.63 -8.73 -4.73
N PHE A 358 12.52 -8.76 -3.72
CA PHE A 358 13.81 -9.45 -3.81
C PHE A 358 13.66 -10.97 -3.91
N LEU A 359 12.77 -11.55 -3.10
CA LEU A 359 12.48 -12.99 -3.17
C LEU A 359 11.91 -13.38 -4.54
N TYR A 360 11.11 -12.52 -5.17
CA TYR A 360 10.63 -12.73 -6.54
C TYR A 360 11.77 -12.67 -7.56
N ILE A 361 12.72 -11.74 -7.42
CA ILE A 361 13.89 -11.68 -8.31
C ILE A 361 14.74 -12.94 -8.18
N LEU A 362 14.93 -13.44 -6.96
CA LEU A 362 15.80 -14.59 -6.67
C LEU A 362 15.15 -15.94 -7.00
N THR A 363 13.84 -16.08 -6.78
CA THR A 363 13.15 -17.39 -6.81
C THR A 363 11.94 -17.43 -7.74
N GLY A 364 11.62 -16.32 -8.41
CA GLY A 364 10.45 -16.21 -9.27
C GLY A 364 9.14 -16.42 -8.51
N ARG A 365 8.22 -17.18 -9.13
CA ARG A 365 6.85 -17.43 -8.64
C ARG A 365 6.78 -18.51 -7.55
N ASN A 366 7.66 -18.41 -6.55
CA ASN A 366 7.78 -19.42 -5.49
C ASN A 366 6.68 -19.27 -4.42
N THR A 367 5.89 -20.33 -4.22
CA THR A 367 4.78 -20.37 -3.25
C THR A 367 5.22 -20.41 -1.79
N ARG A 368 6.52 -20.59 -1.52
CA ARG A 368 7.14 -20.41 -0.19
C ARG A 368 7.04 -18.95 0.28
N TYR A 369 7.04 -18.00 -0.65
CA TYR A 369 7.13 -16.56 -0.37
C TYR A 369 5.92 -15.74 -0.83
N LEU A 370 5.22 -16.23 -1.86
CA LEU A 370 3.96 -15.68 -2.36
C LEU A 370 2.82 -16.66 -2.10
N SER A 371 1.62 -16.17 -1.78
CA SER A 371 0.48 -17.08 -1.62
C SER A 371 0.11 -17.71 -2.97
N PRO A 372 -0.50 -18.91 -2.99
CA PRO A 372 -0.97 -19.54 -4.21
C PRO A 372 -1.88 -18.62 -5.05
N GLU A 373 -2.77 -17.87 -4.41
CA GLU A 373 -3.68 -16.93 -5.07
C GLU A 373 -2.91 -15.76 -5.70
N THR A 374 -1.83 -15.32 -5.06
CA THR A 374 -0.95 -14.26 -5.59
C THR A 374 -0.22 -14.75 -6.84
N VAL A 375 0.34 -15.97 -6.79
CA VAL A 375 1.02 -16.58 -7.94
C VAL A 375 0.05 -16.79 -9.09
N GLN A 376 -1.18 -17.25 -8.81
CA GLN A 376 -2.23 -17.37 -9.80
C GLN A 376 -2.55 -16.02 -10.45
N GLN A 377 -2.77 -14.97 -9.66
CA GLN A 377 -3.06 -13.62 -10.16
C GLN A 377 -1.95 -13.07 -11.07
N ILE A 378 -0.68 -13.28 -10.70
CA ILE A 378 0.46 -12.85 -11.52
C ILE A 378 0.47 -13.64 -12.85
N THR A 379 0.20 -14.95 -12.79
CA THR A 379 0.20 -15.85 -13.94
C THR A 379 -0.93 -15.54 -14.92
N GLU A 380 -2.14 -15.26 -14.43
CA GLU A 380 -3.27 -14.82 -15.28
C GLU A 380 -2.92 -13.55 -16.07
N GLY A 381 -2.10 -12.67 -15.50
CA GLY A 381 -1.61 -11.47 -16.18
C GLY A 381 -0.76 -11.75 -17.42
N ASP A 382 -0.16 -12.93 -17.57
CA ASP A 382 0.68 -13.25 -18.73
C ASP A 382 -0.12 -13.35 -20.03
N GLN A 383 -1.39 -13.75 -19.94
CA GLN A 383 -2.28 -13.87 -21.08
C GLN A 383 -2.50 -12.54 -21.82
N ILE A 384 -2.37 -11.42 -21.09
CA ILE A 384 -2.62 -10.08 -21.61
C ILE A 384 -1.32 -9.27 -21.81
N ARG A 385 -0.16 -9.91 -21.61
CA ARG A 385 1.15 -9.26 -21.63
C ARG A 385 1.55 -8.86 -23.06
N GLN A 386 1.94 -7.59 -23.25
CA GLN A 386 2.47 -7.07 -24.53
C GLN A 386 4.01 -7.03 -24.62
N SER A 387 4.71 -7.65 -23.67
CA SER A 387 6.18 -7.76 -23.63
C SER A 387 6.68 -8.80 -24.63
N LYS A 388 7.73 -8.45 -25.37
CA LYS A 388 8.31 -9.29 -26.43
C LYS A 388 9.53 -10.08 -25.95
N LYS A 389 10.23 -9.60 -24.92
CA LYS A 389 11.41 -10.29 -24.38
C LYS A 389 10.99 -11.57 -23.68
N ASP A 390 11.73 -12.64 -23.96
CA ASP A 390 11.57 -13.93 -23.32
C ASP A 390 11.62 -13.78 -21.77
N PRO A 391 10.69 -14.43 -21.03
CA PRO A 391 10.64 -14.29 -19.57
C PRO A 391 11.92 -14.71 -18.85
N GLU A 392 12.56 -15.79 -19.30
CA GLU A 392 13.76 -16.34 -18.65
C GLU A 392 14.96 -15.42 -18.90
N ILE A 393 15.14 -14.94 -20.13
CA ILE A 393 16.17 -13.95 -20.47
C ILE A 393 16.00 -12.69 -19.62
N ARG A 394 14.77 -12.17 -19.53
CA ARG A 394 14.46 -10.99 -18.72
C ARG A 394 14.73 -11.22 -17.24
N SER A 395 14.32 -12.35 -16.69
CA SER A 395 14.58 -12.69 -15.29
C SER A 395 16.07 -12.79 -15.01
N LYS A 396 16.84 -13.39 -15.92
CA LYS A 396 18.30 -13.52 -15.80
C LYS A 396 18.99 -12.15 -15.80
N GLU A 397 18.67 -11.28 -16.75
CA GLU A 397 19.25 -9.93 -16.81
C GLU A 397 18.94 -9.10 -15.54
N ILE A 398 17.73 -9.25 -14.98
CA ILE A 398 17.33 -8.60 -13.72
C ILE A 398 18.14 -9.13 -12.54
N LEU A 399 18.30 -10.45 -12.46
CA LEU A 399 19.05 -11.12 -11.41
C LEU A 399 20.53 -10.70 -11.43
N GLU A 400 21.16 -10.74 -12.61
CA GLU A 400 22.54 -10.28 -12.81
C GLU A 400 22.72 -8.82 -12.38
N ALA A 401 21.75 -7.95 -12.68
CA ALA A 401 21.84 -6.53 -12.37
C ALA A 401 21.86 -6.19 -10.87
N CYS A 402 21.32 -7.04 -9.99
CA CYS A 402 21.31 -6.79 -8.54
C CYS A 402 22.20 -7.73 -7.73
N SER A 403 22.61 -8.87 -8.26
CA SER A 403 23.21 -9.94 -7.45
C SER A 403 24.43 -9.50 -6.65
N GLU A 404 25.37 -8.77 -7.27
CA GLU A 404 26.57 -8.27 -6.60
C GLU A 404 26.23 -7.38 -5.38
N ALA A 405 25.29 -6.44 -5.55
CA ALA A 405 24.85 -5.55 -4.47
C ALA A 405 24.15 -6.31 -3.33
N LEU A 406 23.39 -7.36 -3.65
CA LEU A 406 22.72 -8.21 -2.67
C LEU A 406 23.74 -9.06 -1.89
N ILE A 407 24.71 -9.66 -2.59
CA ILE A 407 25.80 -10.43 -1.97
C ILE A 407 26.62 -9.53 -1.04
N GLN A 408 26.99 -8.33 -1.48
CA GLN A 408 27.70 -7.36 -0.66
C GLN A 408 26.89 -6.94 0.58
N THR A 409 25.57 -6.78 0.44
CA THR A 409 24.68 -6.50 1.58
C THR A 409 24.77 -7.63 2.63
N VAL A 410 24.82 -8.90 2.21
CA VAL A 410 24.98 -10.03 3.14
C VAL A 410 26.35 -9.98 3.81
N ALA A 411 27.44 -9.79 3.05
CA ALA A 411 28.79 -9.72 3.59
C ALA A 411 28.94 -8.66 4.69
N GLU A 412 28.31 -7.50 4.52
CA GLU A 412 28.39 -6.39 5.48
C GLU A 412 27.44 -6.52 6.69
N ASN A 413 26.36 -7.33 6.60
CA ASN A 413 25.26 -7.29 7.57
C ASN A 413 24.82 -8.68 8.07
N ALA A 414 25.59 -9.73 7.77
CA ALA A 414 25.34 -11.09 8.22
C ALA A 414 25.01 -11.22 9.72
N PRO A 415 25.67 -10.50 10.66
CA PRO A 415 25.39 -10.67 12.09
C PRO A 415 23.92 -10.41 12.47
N ILE A 416 23.28 -9.44 11.82
CA ILE A 416 21.89 -9.08 12.09
C ILE A 416 20.95 -9.91 11.21
N MET A 417 21.22 -9.97 9.90
CA MET A 417 20.29 -10.58 8.93
C MET A 417 20.13 -12.09 9.11
N MET A 418 21.16 -12.79 9.57
CA MET A 418 21.09 -14.22 9.84
C MET A 418 20.13 -14.55 11.01
N ARG A 419 19.95 -13.61 11.95
CA ARG A 419 19.21 -13.81 13.21
C ARG A 419 17.83 -13.16 13.23
N GLU A 420 17.41 -12.52 12.14
CA GLU A 420 16.09 -11.87 12.04
C GLU A 420 15.19 -12.65 11.08
N LYS A 421 13.92 -12.83 11.47
CA LYS A 421 12.96 -13.75 10.82
C LYS A 421 12.74 -13.50 9.33
N LEU A 422 12.67 -12.24 8.91
CA LEU A 422 12.26 -11.88 7.56
C LEU A 422 13.46 -11.76 6.63
N SER A 423 14.52 -11.10 7.08
CA SER A 423 15.78 -10.94 6.34
C SER A 423 16.52 -12.26 6.17
N SER A 424 16.46 -13.18 7.15
CA SER A 424 17.03 -14.54 7.01
C SER A 424 16.50 -15.30 5.80
N GLN A 425 15.23 -15.10 5.44
CA GLN A 425 14.65 -15.68 4.22
C GLN A 425 15.36 -15.15 2.98
N VAL A 426 15.59 -13.84 2.93
CA VAL A 426 16.28 -13.21 1.79
C VAL A 426 17.74 -13.63 1.74
N VAL A 427 18.44 -13.69 2.88
CA VAL A 427 19.83 -14.16 2.92
C VAL A 427 19.95 -15.58 2.38
N GLN A 428 19.06 -16.49 2.80
CA GLN A 428 19.03 -17.85 2.26
C GLN A 428 18.96 -17.83 0.73
N GLU A 429 17.99 -17.09 0.17
CA GLU A 429 17.79 -17.08 -1.27
C GLU A 429 18.90 -16.31 -2.03
N ILE A 430 19.56 -15.32 -1.42
CA ILE A 430 20.75 -14.68 -1.98
C ILE A 430 21.88 -15.69 -2.09
N MET A 431 22.14 -16.44 -1.03
CA MET A 431 23.24 -17.42 -1.04
C MET A 431 23.01 -18.52 -2.07
N LEU A 432 21.77 -18.96 -2.28
CA LEU A 432 21.43 -20.01 -3.25
C LEU A 432 21.37 -19.47 -4.69
N HIS A 433 20.75 -18.30 -4.91
CA HIS A 433 20.30 -17.88 -6.24
C HIS A 433 20.92 -16.60 -6.78
N ALA A 434 21.65 -15.81 -5.99
CA ALA A 434 22.38 -14.67 -6.56
C ALA A 434 23.54 -15.15 -7.44
N ILE A 435 23.88 -14.40 -8.48
CA ILE A 435 24.99 -14.70 -9.40
C ILE A 435 26.21 -13.83 -9.06
N GLY A 436 27.39 -14.43 -9.02
CA GLY A 436 28.66 -13.73 -8.75
C GLY A 436 29.39 -14.26 -7.52
N ASP A 437 30.55 -13.65 -7.23
CA ASP A 437 31.44 -14.10 -6.17
C ASP A 437 30.84 -13.91 -4.77
N LYS A 438 30.51 -15.03 -4.12
CA LYS A 438 29.93 -15.08 -2.77
C LYS A 438 30.98 -15.23 -1.67
N THR A 439 32.28 -15.20 -2.00
CA THR A 439 33.36 -15.52 -1.05
C THR A 439 33.32 -14.65 0.20
N ALA A 440 33.14 -13.34 0.05
CA ALA A 440 33.07 -12.42 1.20
C ALA A 440 31.84 -12.70 2.10
N ALA A 441 30.68 -12.96 1.50
CA ALA A 441 29.46 -13.30 2.23
C ALA A 441 29.57 -14.66 2.95
N ILE A 442 30.15 -15.67 2.28
CA ILE A 442 30.44 -16.98 2.87
C ILE A 442 31.38 -16.82 4.06
N ASN A 443 32.47 -16.07 3.91
CA ASN A 443 33.44 -15.86 5.00
C ASN A 443 32.79 -15.13 6.19
N ALA A 444 31.98 -14.10 5.95
CA ALA A 444 31.25 -13.41 7.02
C ALA A 444 30.32 -14.37 7.81
N ILE A 445 29.68 -15.32 7.14
CA ILE A 445 28.86 -16.35 7.80
C ILE A 445 29.73 -17.37 8.55
N LEU A 446 30.87 -17.77 7.99
CA LEU A 446 31.81 -18.70 8.62
C LEU A 446 32.48 -18.09 9.87
N ASP A 447 32.80 -16.80 9.84
CA ASP A 447 33.35 -16.06 10.99
C ASP A 447 32.33 -16.03 12.14
N LEU A 448 31.05 -15.82 11.83
CA LEU A 448 29.96 -15.93 12.81
C LEU A 448 29.81 -17.35 13.37
N ALA A 449 30.07 -18.38 12.58
CA ALA A 449 30.04 -19.78 13.03
C ALA A 449 31.25 -20.15 13.89
N SER A 450 32.33 -19.35 13.82
CA SER A 450 33.57 -19.51 14.57
C SER A 450 33.62 -18.68 15.85
N GLU A 451 32.54 -17.95 16.17
CA GLU A 451 32.42 -17.22 17.43
C GLU A 451 32.47 -18.18 18.63
N ASN A 452 32.70 -17.63 19.83
CA ASN A 452 32.69 -18.43 21.06
C ASN A 452 31.39 -19.25 21.14
N ILE A 453 31.52 -20.57 21.31
CA ILE A 453 30.39 -21.51 21.39
C ILE A 453 29.42 -21.21 22.55
N GLU A 454 29.91 -20.52 23.59
CA GLU A 454 29.13 -20.08 24.75
C GLU A 454 28.36 -18.78 24.49
N LYS A 455 28.58 -18.12 23.35
CA LYS A 455 27.91 -16.86 23.01
C LYS A 455 26.40 -17.08 22.94
N GLU A 456 25.67 -16.26 23.69
CA GLU A 456 24.22 -16.18 23.61
C GLU A 456 23.82 -15.82 22.16
N ASN A 457 22.94 -16.62 21.55
CA ASN A 457 22.52 -16.51 20.15
C ASN A 457 23.62 -16.82 19.10
N HIS A 458 24.47 -17.82 19.36
CA HIS A 458 25.37 -18.38 18.36
C HIS A 458 24.62 -18.85 17.09
N ILE A 459 25.10 -18.54 15.88
CA ILE A 459 24.33 -18.75 14.63
C ILE A 459 24.00 -20.22 14.33
N ILE A 460 24.83 -21.16 14.80
CA ILE A 460 24.58 -22.60 14.64
C ILE A 460 23.34 -23.02 15.45
N GLN A 461 23.08 -22.36 16.57
CA GLN A 461 21.97 -22.65 17.49
C GLN A 461 20.75 -21.74 17.26
N ASP A 462 20.94 -20.57 16.65
CA ASP A 462 19.87 -19.62 16.36
C ASP A 462 18.83 -20.21 15.40
N ARG A 463 17.54 -20.02 15.73
CA ARG A 463 16.42 -20.63 15.02
C ARG A 463 16.32 -20.25 13.53
N PHE A 464 16.79 -19.07 13.15
CA PHE A 464 16.72 -18.56 11.77
C PHE A 464 18.00 -18.90 11.03
N ALA A 465 19.15 -18.60 11.63
CA ALA A 465 20.45 -18.86 11.02
C ALA A 465 20.69 -20.36 10.80
N ASN A 466 20.26 -21.23 11.72
CA ASN A 466 20.32 -22.68 11.57
C ASN A 466 19.65 -23.16 10.27
N ARG A 467 18.52 -22.56 9.88
CA ARG A 467 17.84 -22.90 8.62
C ARG A 467 18.67 -22.52 7.39
N ILE A 468 19.26 -21.32 7.40
CA ILE A 468 20.11 -20.83 6.31
C ILE A 468 21.33 -21.73 6.14
N ILE A 469 22.02 -22.02 7.25
CA ILE A 469 23.25 -22.84 7.26
C ILE A 469 22.95 -24.23 6.69
N LYS A 470 21.85 -24.86 7.09
CA LYS A 470 21.44 -26.17 6.54
C LYS A 470 21.12 -26.11 5.05
N ALA A 471 20.45 -25.05 4.60
CA ALA A 471 20.19 -24.85 3.17
C ALA A 471 21.51 -24.73 2.41
N MET A 472 22.47 -23.92 2.90
CA MET A 472 23.78 -23.75 2.27
C MET A 472 24.64 -25.03 2.26
N ILE A 473 24.56 -25.87 3.31
CA ILE A 473 25.26 -27.16 3.36
C ILE A 473 24.79 -28.07 2.22
N LYS A 474 23.46 -28.14 2.01
CA LYS A 474 22.82 -29.03 1.03
C LYS A 474 22.70 -28.43 -0.37
N ALA A 475 23.03 -27.15 -0.54
CA ALA A 475 22.72 -26.41 -1.76
C ALA A 475 23.38 -26.99 -3.02
N ASP A 476 24.61 -27.52 -2.88
CA ASP A 476 25.37 -28.06 -4.00
C ASP A 476 24.90 -29.47 -4.41
N SER A 477 24.33 -30.22 -3.47
CA SER A 477 23.85 -31.60 -3.66
C SER A 477 22.34 -31.71 -3.89
N ALA A 478 21.59 -30.61 -3.70
CA ALA A 478 20.14 -30.58 -3.86
C ALA A 478 19.70 -30.88 -5.31
N THR A 479 18.59 -31.60 -5.43
CA THR A 479 17.97 -31.96 -6.72
C THR A 479 16.84 -31.01 -7.12
N GLU A 480 16.11 -30.48 -6.14
CA GLU A 480 15.03 -29.51 -6.37
C GLU A 480 15.60 -28.13 -6.74
N THR A 481 15.08 -27.53 -7.82
CA THR A 481 15.56 -26.24 -8.34
C THR A 481 15.54 -25.12 -7.30
N ASN A 482 14.57 -25.10 -6.39
CA ASN A 482 14.43 -24.06 -5.37
C ASN A 482 15.41 -24.20 -4.19
N ASP A 483 16.03 -25.36 -4.03
CA ASP A 483 16.97 -25.62 -2.93
C ASP A 483 18.42 -25.80 -3.45
N LYS A 484 18.58 -25.92 -4.78
CA LYS A 484 19.88 -26.03 -5.44
C LYS A 484 20.49 -24.67 -5.71
N ALA A 485 21.76 -24.48 -5.33
CA ALA A 485 22.47 -23.26 -5.67
C ALA A 485 22.70 -23.16 -7.19
N ILE A 486 22.54 -21.95 -7.74
CA ILE A 486 22.83 -21.68 -9.17
C ILE A 486 24.33 -21.86 -9.44
N GLU A 487 25.16 -21.39 -8.52
CA GLU A 487 26.62 -21.54 -8.55
C GLU A 487 27.08 -22.31 -7.31
N PRO A 488 27.97 -23.31 -7.44
CA PRO A 488 28.43 -24.09 -6.28
C PRO A 488 29.00 -23.20 -5.18
N LEU A 489 28.56 -23.43 -3.93
CA LEU A 489 28.99 -22.66 -2.77
C LEU A 489 30.27 -23.23 -2.14
N GLY A 490 30.45 -24.55 -2.20
CA GLY A 490 31.51 -25.25 -1.48
C GLY A 490 31.45 -24.96 0.03
N PHE A 491 30.25 -24.74 0.57
CA PHE A 491 30.06 -24.24 1.93
C PHE A 491 30.27 -25.32 2.99
N ALA A 492 29.76 -26.54 2.75
CA ALA A 492 29.80 -27.61 3.75
C ALA A 492 31.24 -27.96 4.22
N PRO A 493 32.23 -28.18 3.32
CA PRO A 493 33.60 -28.44 3.76
C PRO A 493 34.23 -27.27 4.54
N LYS A 494 33.99 -26.03 4.09
CA LYS A 494 34.49 -24.82 4.76
C LYS A 494 33.88 -24.64 6.15
N LEU A 495 32.60 -24.93 6.31
CA LEU A 495 31.94 -24.88 7.61
C LEU A 495 32.49 -25.95 8.55
N LEU A 496 32.64 -27.19 8.05
CA LEU A 496 33.17 -28.29 8.83
C LEU A 496 34.55 -27.96 9.39
N GLU A 497 35.45 -27.41 8.58
CA GLU A 497 36.78 -26.97 9.02
C GLU A 497 36.73 -25.99 10.22
N ARG A 498 35.74 -25.10 10.25
CA ARG A 498 35.59 -24.10 11.34
C ARG A 498 35.03 -24.69 12.62
N ILE A 499 34.07 -25.61 12.52
CA ILE A 499 33.32 -26.10 13.68
C ILE A 499 33.73 -27.50 14.14
N GLU A 500 34.64 -28.18 13.43
CA GLU A 500 35.11 -29.55 13.74
C GLU A 500 35.49 -29.74 15.22
N PRO A 501 36.27 -28.83 15.86
CA PRO A 501 36.64 -28.95 17.28
C PRO A 501 35.45 -28.95 18.25
N HIS A 502 34.30 -28.44 17.81
CA HIS A 502 33.11 -28.23 18.63
C HIS A 502 31.90 -29.05 18.16
N LEU A 503 32.08 -30.00 17.23
CA LEU A 503 30.98 -30.83 16.72
C LEU A 503 30.25 -31.60 17.81
N GLY A 504 30.96 -32.11 18.82
CA GLY A 504 30.35 -32.80 19.96
C GLY A 504 29.39 -31.89 20.74
N HIS A 505 29.74 -30.61 20.90
CA HIS A 505 28.89 -29.62 21.55
C HIS A 505 27.65 -29.30 20.70
N PHE A 506 27.82 -29.03 19.40
CA PHE A 506 26.69 -28.73 18.53
C PHE A 506 25.78 -29.93 18.28
N ALA A 507 26.31 -31.16 18.32
CA ALA A 507 25.52 -32.38 18.14
C ALA A 507 24.49 -32.61 19.27
N THR A 508 24.66 -31.99 20.44
CA THR A 508 23.82 -32.21 21.62
C THR A 508 22.84 -31.06 21.90
N ASN A 509 22.93 -29.95 21.18
CA ASN A 509 22.08 -28.76 21.39
C ASN A 509 21.25 -28.42 20.12
N PHE A 510 20.72 -27.19 20.02
CA PHE A 510 19.93 -26.75 18.87
C PHE A 510 20.70 -26.75 17.53
N GLY A 511 22.03 -26.84 17.57
CA GLY A 511 22.91 -27.05 16.43
C GLY A 511 22.88 -28.47 15.84
N SER A 512 22.20 -29.42 16.47
CA SER A 512 22.22 -30.83 16.07
C SER A 512 21.76 -31.04 14.62
N PHE A 513 20.80 -30.26 14.13
CA PHE A 513 20.36 -30.34 12.73
C PHE A 513 21.38 -29.81 11.70
N VAL A 514 22.29 -28.90 12.11
CA VAL A 514 23.41 -28.47 11.26
C VAL A 514 24.43 -29.60 11.17
N VAL A 515 24.77 -30.22 12.31
CA VAL A 515 25.68 -31.38 12.36
C VAL A 515 25.11 -32.55 11.56
N LEU A 516 23.82 -32.84 11.70
CA LEU A 516 23.11 -33.84 10.89
C LEU A 516 23.24 -33.55 9.39
N SER A 517 23.06 -32.28 8.98
CA SER A 517 23.18 -31.91 7.57
C SER A 517 24.60 -32.14 7.03
N LEU A 518 25.64 -31.86 7.83
CA LEU A 518 27.03 -32.19 7.47
C LEU A 518 27.28 -33.70 7.37
N LEU A 519 26.59 -34.50 8.19
CA LEU A 519 26.68 -35.95 8.19
C LEU A 519 25.96 -36.58 6.98
N GLU A 520 24.90 -35.95 6.50
CA GLU A 520 24.14 -36.36 5.30
C GLU A 520 24.81 -35.91 3.99
N GLU A 521 25.55 -34.79 4.03
CA GLU A 521 26.17 -34.20 2.84
C GLU A 521 27.39 -35.03 2.36
N PRO A 522 27.39 -35.55 1.12
CA PRO A 522 28.45 -36.45 0.62
C PRO A 522 29.87 -35.92 0.78
N SER A 523 30.06 -34.62 0.61
CA SER A 523 31.36 -33.94 0.70
C SER A 523 31.97 -33.97 2.12
N THR A 524 31.14 -34.04 3.16
CA THR A 524 31.57 -33.94 4.57
C THR A 524 31.27 -35.19 5.40
N ALA A 525 30.35 -36.06 4.95
CA ALA A 525 29.82 -37.20 5.69
C ALA A 525 30.89 -38.07 6.38
N LYS A 526 31.94 -38.46 5.65
CA LYS A 526 33.02 -39.32 6.18
C LYS A 526 33.79 -38.65 7.32
N GLN A 527 34.14 -37.37 7.16
CA GLN A 527 34.91 -36.61 8.14
C GLN A 527 34.06 -36.29 9.37
N THR A 528 32.81 -35.85 9.17
CA THR A 528 31.85 -35.62 10.25
C THR A 528 31.59 -36.89 11.05
N LYS A 529 31.37 -38.04 10.38
CA LYS A 529 31.20 -39.34 11.05
C LYS A 529 32.42 -39.71 11.90
N LYS A 530 33.63 -39.46 11.39
CA LYS A 530 34.88 -39.74 12.13
C LYS A 530 34.99 -38.86 13.38
N ALA A 531 34.73 -37.56 13.27
CA ALA A 531 34.83 -36.59 14.37
C ALA A 531 33.80 -36.85 15.50
N LEU A 532 32.61 -37.36 15.16
CA LEU A 532 31.55 -37.62 16.14
C LEU A 532 31.70 -38.94 16.92
N LYS A 533 32.58 -39.87 16.51
CA LYS A 533 32.73 -41.18 17.17
C LYS A 533 33.04 -41.06 18.67
N SER A 534 33.92 -40.14 19.05
CA SER A 534 34.31 -39.88 20.44
C SER A 534 33.17 -39.28 21.28
N HIS A 535 32.17 -38.67 20.65
CA HIS A 535 31.05 -38.01 21.31
C HIS A 535 29.75 -38.83 21.33
N LYS A 536 29.77 -40.07 20.80
CA LYS A 536 28.58 -40.94 20.71
C LYS A 536 27.87 -41.15 22.05
N SER A 537 28.62 -41.25 23.14
CA SER A 537 28.07 -41.39 24.49
C SER A 537 27.25 -40.16 24.91
N ASP A 538 27.78 -38.95 24.68
CA ASP A 538 27.12 -37.72 25.08
C ASP A 538 25.90 -37.41 24.20
N ILE A 539 25.97 -37.71 22.90
CA ILE A 539 24.82 -37.62 21.99
C ILE A 539 23.70 -38.58 22.43
N LYS A 540 24.05 -39.79 22.89
CA LYS A 540 23.08 -40.77 23.41
C LYS A 540 22.33 -40.28 24.65
N LYS A 541 22.97 -39.47 25.50
CA LYS A 541 22.33 -38.94 26.72
C LYS A 541 21.18 -37.97 26.42
N VAL A 542 21.27 -37.22 25.32
CA VAL A 542 20.29 -36.17 24.96
C VAL A 542 19.33 -36.59 23.85
N LYS A 543 19.40 -37.84 23.36
CA LYS A 543 18.64 -38.31 22.19
C LYS A 543 17.12 -38.16 22.35
N ASP A 544 16.60 -38.37 23.55
CA ASP A 544 15.16 -38.38 23.81
C ASP A 544 14.59 -36.94 23.90
N GLU A 545 15.44 -35.97 24.22
CA GLU A 545 15.10 -34.54 24.32
C GLU A 545 15.47 -33.75 23.05
N ASN A 546 16.41 -34.26 22.24
CA ASN A 546 16.90 -33.61 21.03
C ASN A 546 16.75 -34.53 19.81
N LYS A 547 15.71 -34.27 19.01
CA LYS A 547 15.42 -35.05 17.79
C LYS A 547 16.59 -35.11 16.80
N GLY A 548 17.35 -34.01 16.66
CA GLY A 548 18.51 -34.01 15.77
C GLY A 548 19.64 -34.90 16.29
N ALA A 549 19.86 -34.95 17.60
CA ALA A 549 20.82 -35.86 18.22
C ALA A 549 20.41 -37.33 18.01
N ASN A 550 19.11 -37.66 18.12
CA ASN A 550 18.61 -39.00 17.81
C ASN A 550 18.91 -39.40 16.35
N MET A 551 18.62 -38.52 15.39
CA MET A 551 18.90 -38.79 13.97
C MET A 551 20.41 -38.92 13.68
N ILE A 552 21.26 -38.15 14.36
CA ILE A 552 22.71 -38.31 14.26
C ILE A 552 23.12 -39.72 14.72
N LEU A 553 22.59 -40.23 15.83
CA LEU A 553 22.93 -41.56 16.35
C LEU A 553 22.54 -42.69 15.39
N GLU A 554 21.45 -42.54 14.66
CA GLU A 554 21.01 -43.51 13.64
C GLU A 554 22.02 -43.62 12.49
N LEU A 555 22.79 -42.55 12.23
CA LEU A 555 23.81 -42.49 11.16
C LEU A 555 25.24 -42.80 11.63
N LEU A 556 25.51 -42.81 12.95
CA LEU A 556 26.82 -43.11 13.55
C LEU A 556 27.06 -44.60 13.80
#